data_AF-A0A3G5UC70-F1
#
_entry.id   AF-A0A3G5UC70-F1
#
_cell.length_a   1.000
_cell.length_b   1.000
_cell.length_c   1.000
_cell.angle_alpha   90.00
_cell.angle_beta   90.00
_cell.angle_gamma   90.00
#
_symmetry.space_group_name_H-M   'P 1'
#
loop_
_entity.id
_entity.type
_entity.pdbx_description
1 polymer ?
#
loop_
_entity_poly.entity_id
_entity_poly.type
_entity_poly.pdbx_seq_one_letter_code
_entity_poly.pdbx_strand_id
1 'polypeptide(L)' 'MIEVCVTVNYNDRNYQTNVIVSKDTIWTKIKQLAEEQVKKQWSL' A
#
# COMPACT_ATOMS: atom_id res chain seq x y z
N MET A 1 8.39 14.30 -0.19
CA MET A 1 7.69 13.05 -0.54
C MET A 1 8.73 11.95 -0.67
N ILE A 2 8.38 10.74 -0.25
CA ILE A 2 9.19 9.52 -0.40
C ILE A 2 8.31 8.43 -1.00
N GLU A 3 8.91 7.54 -1.78
CA GLU A 3 8.26 6.31 -2.23
C GLU A 3 8.58 5.19 -1.23
N VAL A 4 7.56 4.45 -0.82
CA VAL A 4 7.69 3.31 0.08
C VAL A 4 7.08 2.10 -0.62
N CYS A 5 7.88 1.04 -0.74
CA CYS A 5 7.43 -0.24 -1.27
C CYS A 5 6.84 -1.09 -0.14
N VAL A 6 5.62 -1.58 -0.33
CA VAL A 6 4.86 -2.31 0.70
C VAL A 6 4.32 -3.60 0.12
N THR A 7 4.49 -4.69 0.86
CA THR A 7 3.81 -5.96 0.58
C THR A 7 2.50 -6.01 1.34
N VAL A 8 1.40 -6.20 0.61
CA VAL A 8 0.04 -6.35 1.12
C VAL A 8 -0.44 -7.77 0.86
N ASN A 9 -0.99 -8.42 1.87
CA ASN A 9 -1.72 -9.67 1.68
C ASN A 9 -3.19 -9.37 1.36
N TYR A 10 -3.68 -9.80 0.20
CA TYR A 10 -5.06 -9.63 -0.25
C TYR A 10 -5.49 -10.88 -1.02
N ASN A 11 -6.69 -11.41 -0.77
CA ASN A 11 -7.20 -12.65 -1.41
C ASN A 11 -6.19 -13.82 -1.42
N ASP A 12 -5.58 -14.10 -0.25
CA ASP A 12 -4.58 -15.16 -0.05
C ASP A 12 -3.32 -15.03 -0.93
N ARG A 13 -3.07 -13.84 -1.49
CA ARG A 13 -1.91 -13.52 -2.32
C ARG A 13 -1.18 -12.31 -1.79
N ASN A 14 0.13 -12.30 -1.97
CA ASN A 14 0.97 -11.16 -1.63
C ASN A 14 1.14 -10.26 -2.87
N TYR A 15 0.77 -9.01 -2.72
CA TYR A 15 0.92 -7.97 -3.73
C TYR A 15 1.93 -6.94 -3.25
N GLN A 16 2.83 -6.55 -4.15
CA GLN A 16 3.76 -5.47 -3.89
C GLN A 16 3.23 -4.20 -4.55
N THR A 17 3.09 -3.13 -3.78
CA THR A 17 2.67 -1.81 -4.29
C THR A 17 3.54 -0.71 -3.72
N ASN A 18 3.59 0.41 -4.43
CA ASN A 18 4.37 1.58 -4.04
C ASN A 18 3.42 2.71 -3.66
N VAL A 19 3.64 3.29 -2.47
CA VAL A 19 2.90 4.46 -1.99
C VAL A 19 3.83 5.66 -1.88
N ILE A 20 3.36 6.82 -2.33
CA ILE A 20 4.07 8.09 -2.20
C ILE A 20 3.52 8.82 -0.98
N VAL A 21 4.36 9.06 0.02
CA VAL A 21 3.96 9.65 1.30
C VAL A 21 4.95 10.73 1.77
N SER A 22 4.54 11.53 2.75
CA SER A 22 5.46 12.43 3.48
C SER A 22 6.34 11.62 4.44
N LYS A 23 7.55 12.11 4.75
CA LYS A 23 8.48 11.41 5.66
C LYS A 23 7.90 11.16 7.05
N ASP A 24 6.99 12.03 7.50
CA ASP A 24 6.36 11.98 8.82
C ASP A 24 5.14 11.03 8.87
N THR A 25 4.85 10.34 7.76
CA THR A 25 3.68 9.45 7.67
C THR A 25 3.93 8.18 8.47
N ILE A 26 3.05 7.90 9.43
CA ILE A 26 3.14 6.69 10.25
C ILE A 26 2.86 5.42 9.43
N TRP A 27 3.49 4.32 9.83
CA TRP A 27 3.38 3.02 9.15
C TRP A 27 1.93 2.55 8.93
N THR A 28 1.04 2.75 9.91
CA THR A 28 -0.37 2.37 9.79
C THR A 28 -1.05 3.03 8.60
N LYS A 29 -0.74 4.31 8.35
CA LYS A 29 -1.31 5.05 7.22
C LYS A 29 -0.68 4.61 5.89
N ILE A 30 0.62 4.33 5.88
CA ILE A 30 1.33 3.76 4.72
C ILE A 30 0.68 2.42 4.31
N LYS A 31 0.43 1.54 5.29
CA LYS A 31 -0.19 0.24 5.05
C LYS A 31 -1.63 0.36 4.54
N GLN A 32 -2.43 1.26 5.11
CA GLN A 32 -3.79 1.55 4.63
C GLN A 32 -3.80 2.01 3.17
N LEU A 33 -2.92 2.95 2.81
CA LEU A 33 -2.81 3.42 1.42
C LEU A 33 -2.42 2.30 0.46
N ALA A 34 -1.50 1.43 0.88
CA ALA A 34 -1.09 0.28 0.09
C ALA A 34 -2.25 -0.71 -0.11
N GLU A 35 -3.00 -1.02 0.94
CA GLU A 35 -4.18 -1.88 0.87
C GLU A 35 -5.28 -1.29 -0.03
N GLU A 36 -5.55 0.01 0.07
CA GLU A 36 -6.52 0.70 -0.79
C GLU A 36 -6.10 0.68 -2.26
N GLN A 37 -4.81 0.86 -2.56
CA GLN A 37 -4.30 0.78 -3.93
C GLN A 37 -4.46 -0.64 -4.50
N VAL A 38 -4.08 -1.67 -3.74
CA VAL A 38 -4.25 -3.07 -4.16
C VAL A 38 -5.74 -3.37 -4.38
N LYS A 39 -6.62 -2.97 -3.46
CA LYS A 39 -8.07 -3.11 -3.65
C LYS A 39 -8.55 -2.39 -4.91
N LYS A 40 -8.12 -1.16 -5.18
CA LYS A 40 -8.53 -0.44 -6.40
C LYS A 40 -8.02 -1.08 -7.69
N GLN A 41 -6.85 -1.70 -7.67
CA GLN A 41 -6.29 -2.36 -8.85
C GLN A 41 -6.92 -3.73 -9.12
N TRP A 42 -7.35 -4.43 -8.08
CA TRP A 42 -7.77 -5.83 -8.15
C TRP A 42 -9.26 -6.06 -7.85
N SER A 43 -9.98 -5.07 -7.34
CA SER A 43 -11.44 -5.05 -7.33
C SER A 43 -11.91 -4.63 -8.72
N LEU A 44 -12.31 -5.62 -9.52
CA LEU A 44 -13.03 -5.46 -10.79
C LEU A 44 -14.34 -4.67 -10.62
#